data_AF-M5TXS0-F1
#
_entry.id   AF-M5TXS0-F1
#
_cell.length_a   1.000
_cell.length_b   1.000
_cell.length_c   1.000
_cell.angle_alpha   90.00
_cell.angle_beta   90.00
_cell.angle_gamma   90.00
#
_symmetry.space_group_name_H-M   'P 1'
#
loop_
_entity.id
_entity.type
_entity.pdbx_description
1 polymer ?
#
loop_
_entity_poly.entity_id
_entity_poly.type
_entity_poly.pdbx_seq_one_letter_code
_entity_poly.pdbx_strand_id
1 'polypeptide(L)'
;MLKRCASGFGAVALAGLQTDPAFANSGPTGGAGKAGHGPHHEVRAKNVIFLYMDGGPSQIDTFDPKPLLDKFDGKDPGGLFDVEPTQFNNNGNVLASPWKFNQYGESGIPVSDLFPHVATCVDELAVIRSMVSEFPEHTFANYFLHTGSGLQGRPSMGAWVNYGLGSECQNLPGFVVINGGLIPPGGVDCFGSGFLPATYQGSIFKPSGSGVANIERTEPTSMRQRAKLDLIGRLDGFA
;
A
#
# COMPACT_ATOMS: atom_id res chain seq x y z
N MET A 1 -4.48 47.45 10.48
CA MET A 1 -4.58 47.18 9.03
C MET A 1 -5.46 45.98 8.71
N LEU A 2 -5.21 44.80 9.27
CA LEU A 2 -6.00 43.57 9.01
C LEU A 2 -7.52 43.69 9.23
N LYS A 3 -7.95 44.50 10.21
CA LYS A 3 -9.37 44.80 10.48
C LYS A 3 -9.96 45.99 9.71
N ARG A 4 -9.12 46.80 9.03
CA ARG A 4 -9.53 48.12 8.49
C ARG A 4 -9.55 48.19 6.96
N CYS A 5 -8.96 47.22 6.26
CA CYS A 5 -8.99 47.16 4.80
C CYS A 5 -9.93 46.04 4.34
N ALA A 6 -10.73 46.29 3.30
CA ALA A 6 -11.80 45.40 2.81
C ALA A 6 -11.34 43.98 2.43
N SER A 7 -10.03 43.76 2.23
CA SER A 7 -9.43 42.46 1.94
C SER A 7 -8.33 42.06 2.93
N GLY A 8 -8.18 42.73 4.08
CA GLY A 8 -7.04 42.54 4.99
C GLY A 8 -6.93 41.12 5.55
N PHE A 9 -8.03 40.54 6.00
CA PHE A 9 -8.06 39.16 6.51
C PHE A 9 -7.98 38.12 5.38
N GLY A 10 -8.65 38.39 4.26
CA GLY A 10 -8.59 37.53 3.07
C GLY A 10 -7.19 37.47 2.44
N ALA A 11 -6.44 38.58 2.46
CA ALA A 11 -5.06 38.63 1.98
C ALA A 11 -4.10 37.84 2.88
N VAL A 12 -4.37 37.72 4.19
CA VAL A 12 -3.60 36.82 5.07
C VAL A 12 -3.90 35.36 4.77
N ALA A 13 -5.17 35.01 4.57
CA ALA A 13 -5.52 33.65 4.14
C ALA A 13 -4.91 33.31 2.79
N LEU A 14 -4.95 34.23 1.81
CA LEU A 14 -4.33 34.06 0.50
C LEU A 14 -2.80 33.99 0.60
N ALA A 15 -2.16 34.82 1.41
CA ALA A 15 -0.71 34.74 1.63
C ALA A 15 -0.33 33.41 2.28
N GLY A 16 -1.12 32.93 3.26
CA GLY A 16 -0.95 31.60 3.85
C GLY A 16 -1.07 30.48 2.84
N LEU A 17 -2.08 30.52 1.96
CA LEU A 17 -2.25 29.56 0.86
C LEU A 17 -1.13 29.67 -0.18
N GLN A 18 -0.69 30.88 -0.53
CA GLN A 18 0.44 31.08 -1.47
C GLN A 18 1.79 30.63 -0.88
N THR A 19 1.93 30.57 0.43
CA THR A 19 3.09 29.97 1.10
C THR A 19 2.92 28.48 1.35
N ASP A 20 1.70 27.95 1.29
CA ASP A 20 1.45 26.53 1.39
C ASP A 20 1.98 25.86 0.11
N PRO A 21 2.99 25.00 0.21
CA PRO A 21 3.59 24.38 -0.97
C PRO A 21 2.61 23.45 -1.72
N ALA A 22 1.39 23.19 -1.21
CA ALA A 22 0.34 22.47 -1.93
C ALA A 22 -0.41 23.37 -2.93
N PHE A 23 -0.41 24.69 -2.70
CA PHE A 23 -1.07 25.70 -3.56
C PHE A 23 -0.07 26.67 -4.20
N ALA A 24 1.17 26.73 -3.71
CA ALA A 24 2.25 27.52 -4.27
C ALA A 24 2.80 26.84 -5.53
N ASN A 25 2.52 27.44 -6.69
CA ASN A 25 3.25 27.11 -7.90
C ASN A 25 4.68 27.70 -7.76
N SER A 26 5.68 26.81 -7.64
CA SER A 26 7.13 27.08 -7.71
C SER A 26 7.89 27.46 -6.41
N GLY A 27 8.69 26.52 -5.88
CA GLY A 27 9.81 26.78 -4.97
C GLY A 27 10.18 25.60 -4.04
N PRO A 28 11.48 25.20 -3.93
CA PRO A 28 11.91 24.09 -3.09
C PRO A 28 12.03 24.55 -1.64
N THR A 29 10.95 24.51 -0.88
CA THR A 29 11.00 24.73 0.58
C THR A 29 10.33 23.56 1.29
N GLY A 30 11.17 22.74 1.92
CA GLY A 30 10.80 21.52 2.62
C GLY A 30 9.85 21.78 3.78
N GLY A 31 8.64 21.23 3.64
CA GLY A 31 7.77 20.88 4.76
C GLY A 31 7.91 19.38 5.05
N ALA A 32 7.68 18.98 6.30
CA ALA A 32 7.63 17.57 6.69
C ALA A 32 6.59 16.83 5.83
N GLY A 33 7.01 15.75 5.16
CA GLY A 33 6.13 14.94 4.31
C GLY A 33 6.13 15.31 2.81
N LYS A 34 6.99 16.23 2.36
CA LYS A 34 7.28 16.41 0.93
C LYS A 34 8.68 15.93 0.61
N ALA A 35 8.83 15.20 -0.49
CA ALA A 35 10.14 15.12 -1.09
C ALA A 35 10.43 16.53 -1.59
N GLY A 36 11.41 17.20 -1.00
CA GLY A 36 11.66 18.64 -1.13
C GLY A 36 11.93 19.13 -2.57
N HIS A 37 11.77 18.25 -3.56
CA HIS A 37 11.86 18.48 -4.99
C HIS A 37 10.52 18.78 -5.68
N GLY A 38 9.36 18.50 -5.05
CA GLY A 38 8.05 18.59 -5.72
C GLY A 38 7.87 17.54 -6.83
N PRO A 39 6.66 17.31 -7.37
CA PRO A 39 6.47 16.27 -8.38
C PRO A 39 7.21 16.65 -9.69
N HIS A 40 7.95 15.70 -10.26
CA HIS A 40 8.66 15.91 -11.54
C HIS A 40 7.70 16.03 -12.73
N HIS A 41 6.48 15.50 -12.61
CA HIS A 41 5.45 15.48 -13.63
C HIS A 41 4.15 16.05 -13.08
N GLU A 42 3.23 16.43 -13.97
CA GLU A 42 1.88 16.79 -13.57
C GLU A 42 1.21 15.62 -12.85
N VAL A 43 0.73 15.88 -11.63
CA VAL A 43 0.10 14.86 -10.79
C VAL A 43 -1.26 14.50 -11.36
N ARG A 44 -1.39 13.27 -11.85
CA ARG A 44 -2.67 12.74 -12.38
C ARG A 44 -3.49 11.99 -11.34
N ALA A 45 -2.85 11.44 -10.31
CA ALA A 45 -3.51 10.70 -9.24
C ALA A 45 -3.38 11.48 -7.92
N LYS A 46 -4.50 11.73 -7.26
CA LYS A 46 -4.53 12.41 -5.94
C LYS A 46 -4.38 11.44 -4.77
N ASN A 47 -4.95 10.25 -4.92
CA ASN A 47 -4.97 9.21 -3.90
C ASN A 47 -4.62 7.87 -4.54
N VAL A 48 -3.80 7.08 -3.86
CA VAL A 48 -3.50 5.70 -4.25
C VAL A 48 -3.97 4.79 -3.13
N ILE A 49 -4.97 3.96 -3.43
CA ILE A 49 -5.52 2.97 -2.50
C ILE A 49 -5.03 1.61 -2.99
N PHE A 50 -4.17 0.97 -2.21
CA PHE A 50 -3.68 -0.37 -2.49
C PHE A 50 -4.34 -1.37 -1.54
N LEU A 51 -5.07 -2.32 -2.11
CA LEU A 51 -5.72 -3.41 -1.38
C LEU A 51 -4.89 -4.67 -1.61
N TYR A 52 -4.27 -5.16 -0.54
CA TYR A 52 -3.54 -6.41 -0.56
C TYR A 52 -4.35 -7.51 0.14
N MET A 53 -4.69 -8.56 -0.61
CA MET A 53 -5.49 -9.68 -0.12
C MET A 53 -4.56 -10.87 0.15
N ASP A 54 -3.97 -10.91 1.34
CA ASP A 54 -3.16 -12.06 1.78
C ASP A 54 -4.05 -13.32 1.88
N GLY A 55 -3.64 -14.40 1.22
CA GLY A 55 -4.47 -15.60 1.05
C GLY A 55 -5.71 -15.39 0.18
N GLY A 56 -5.74 -14.33 -0.63
CA GLY A 56 -6.85 -14.00 -1.53
C GLY A 56 -7.12 -15.06 -2.61
N PRO A 57 -8.22 -14.89 -3.37
CA PRO A 57 -8.61 -15.84 -4.41
C PRO A 57 -7.57 -15.91 -5.53
N SER A 58 -7.43 -17.09 -6.13
CA SER A 58 -6.46 -17.33 -7.20
C SER A 58 -6.77 -16.50 -8.46
N GLN A 59 -5.74 -16.03 -9.18
CA GLN A 59 -5.97 -15.25 -10.41
C GLN A 59 -6.77 -16.01 -11.48
N ILE A 60 -6.59 -17.33 -11.54
CA ILE A 60 -7.28 -18.21 -12.51
C ILE A 60 -8.78 -18.37 -12.21
N ASP A 61 -9.20 -18.00 -11.00
CA ASP A 61 -10.57 -18.08 -10.51
C ASP A 61 -11.29 -16.73 -10.54
N THR A 62 -10.60 -15.66 -10.97
CA THR A 62 -11.08 -14.28 -10.82
C THR A 62 -11.16 -13.54 -12.15
N PHE A 63 -10.01 -13.24 -12.76
CA PHE A 63 -9.92 -12.40 -13.97
C PHE A 63 -9.05 -13.01 -15.07
N ASP A 64 -8.52 -14.22 -14.90
CA ASP A 64 -7.59 -14.84 -15.85
C ASP A 64 -7.91 -16.32 -16.11
N PRO A 65 -9.07 -16.64 -16.71
CA PRO A 65 -9.44 -18.02 -16.98
C PRO A 65 -8.39 -18.71 -17.84
N LYS A 66 -8.06 -19.96 -17.50
CA LYS A 66 -7.08 -20.80 -18.20
C LYS A 66 -7.79 -22.00 -18.84
N PRO A 67 -8.18 -21.94 -20.13
CA PRO A 67 -8.94 -23.01 -20.78
C PRO A 67 -8.26 -24.38 -20.78
N LEU A 68 -6.93 -24.42 -20.65
CA LEU A 68 -6.20 -25.69 -20.52
C LEU A 68 -6.48 -26.40 -19.18
N LEU A 69 -6.80 -25.66 -18.11
CA LEU A 69 -7.21 -26.27 -16.85
C LEU A 69 -8.52 -27.03 -17.00
N ASP A 70 -9.49 -26.47 -17.76
CA ASP A 70 -10.75 -27.17 -18.07
C ASP A 70 -10.51 -28.45 -18.87
N LYS A 71 -9.59 -28.40 -19.85
CA LYS A 71 -9.27 -29.54 -20.72
C LYS A 71 -8.60 -30.68 -19.96
N PHE A 72 -7.78 -30.36 -18.97
CA PHE A 72 -6.96 -31.33 -18.24
C PHE A 72 -7.43 -31.55 -16.80
N ASP A 73 -8.65 -31.13 -16.45
CA ASP A 73 -9.21 -31.29 -15.12
C ASP A 73 -9.13 -32.76 -14.63
N GLY A 74 -8.68 -32.92 -13.39
CA GLY A 74 -8.47 -34.21 -12.75
C GLY A 74 -7.30 -35.05 -13.30
N LYS A 75 -6.51 -34.55 -14.25
CA LYS A 75 -5.32 -35.24 -14.77
C LYS A 75 -4.09 -34.94 -13.90
N ASP A 76 -3.17 -35.90 -13.88
CA ASP A 76 -1.86 -35.74 -13.24
C ASP A 76 -1.01 -34.76 -14.06
N PRO A 77 -0.54 -33.63 -13.48
CA PRO A 77 0.31 -32.68 -14.19
C PRO A 77 1.65 -33.27 -14.63
N GLY A 78 2.18 -34.29 -13.94
CA GLY A 78 3.44 -34.95 -14.33
C GLY A 78 3.36 -35.69 -15.67
N GLY A 79 2.15 -36.02 -16.14
CA GLY A 79 1.92 -36.54 -17.49
C GLY A 79 1.81 -35.47 -18.58
N LEU A 80 1.78 -34.19 -18.21
CA LEU A 80 1.56 -33.06 -19.12
C LEU A 80 2.83 -32.24 -19.35
N PHE A 81 3.61 -32.01 -18.31
CA PHE A 81 4.87 -31.26 -18.34
C PHE A 81 5.77 -31.67 -17.16
N ASP A 82 7.03 -31.22 -17.19
CA ASP A 82 7.96 -31.46 -16.09
C ASP A 82 7.60 -30.56 -14.90
N VAL A 83 7.20 -31.17 -13.79
CA VAL A 83 6.71 -30.44 -12.61
C VAL A 83 7.87 -30.20 -11.67
N GLU A 84 8.29 -28.93 -11.57
CA GLU A 84 9.34 -28.51 -10.65
C GLU A 84 9.00 -28.89 -9.20
N PRO A 85 9.98 -29.31 -8.39
CA PRO A 85 9.76 -29.65 -7.00
C PRO A 85 9.18 -28.46 -6.20
N THR A 86 8.13 -28.73 -5.44
CA THR A 86 7.55 -27.76 -4.50
C THR A 86 8.01 -28.07 -3.08
N GLN A 87 7.84 -27.13 -2.15
CA GLN A 87 8.26 -27.31 -0.74
C GLN A 87 7.71 -28.60 -0.09
N PHE A 88 6.50 -29.01 -0.49
CA PHE A 88 5.84 -30.20 0.05
C PHE A 88 5.86 -31.40 -0.91
N ASN A 89 6.14 -31.20 -2.20
CA ASN A 89 6.15 -32.22 -3.25
C ASN A 89 4.90 -33.12 -3.30
N ASN A 90 3.74 -32.56 -2.97
CA ASN A 90 2.45 -33.23 -3.04
C ASN A 90 1.56 -32.52 -4.08
N ASN A 91 1.87 -32.76 -5.36
CA ASN A 91 1.45 -31.89 -6.47
C ASN A 91 -0.01 -32.05 -6.94
N GLY A 92 -0.78 -32.95 -6.32
CA GLY A 92 -2.20 -33.14 -6.62
C GLY A 92 -2.50 -33.40 -8.11
N ASN A 93 -3.78 -33.26 -8.49
CA ASN A 93 -4.19 -33.25 -9.90
C ASN A 93 -4.46 -31.81 -10.36
N VAL A 94 -4.42 -31.59 -11.66
CA VAL A 94 -4.91 -30.34 -12.28
C VAL A 94 -6.36 -30.11 -11.86
N LEU A 95 -6.66 -28.90 -11.40
CA LEU A 95 -7.99 -28.48 -10.98
C LEU A 95 -8.48 -27.36 -11.91
N ALA A 96 -9.61 -27.59 -12.59
CA ALA A 96 -10.33 -26.54 -13.30
C ALA A 96 -10.92 -25.52 -12.32
N SER A 97 -11.11 -24.28 -12.79
CA SER A 97 -11.78 -23.28 -11.97
C SER A 97 -13.21 -23.75 -11.66
N PRO A 98 -13.64 -23.75 -10.38
CA PRO A 98 -15.01 -24.11 -10.03
C PRO A 98 -16.02 -23.05 -10.47
N TRP A 99 -15.54 -21.85 -10.83
CA TRP A 99 -16.37 -20.71 -11.19
C TRP A 99 -16.57 -20.62 -12.70
N LYS A 100 -17.75 -20.13 -13.09
CA LYS A 100 -18.03 -19.80 -14.48
C LYS A 100 -17.60 -18.36 -14.76
N PHE A 101 -17.21 -18.14 -16.01
CA PHE A 101 -16.74 -16.87 -16.50
C PHE A 101 -17.68 -16.35 -17.56
N ASN A 102 -17.96 -15.05 -17.49
CA ASN A 102 -18.74 -14.34 -18.49
C ASN A 102 -17.92 -13.14 -18.99
N GLN A 103 -18.17 -12.74 -20.23
CA GLN A 103 -17.57 -11.52 -20.78
C GLN A 103 -18.41 -10.32 -20.35
N TYR A 104 -17.76 -9.29 -19.82
CA TYR A 104 -18.43 -8.09 -19.32
C TYR A 104 -17.91 -6.83 -20.02
N GLY A 105 -18.75 -5.80 -20.04
CA GLY A 105 -18.41 -4.48 -20.55
C GLY A 105 -18.10 -4.44 -22.05
N GLU A 106 -17.66 -3.28 -22.52
CA GLU A 106 -17.13 -3.09 -23.88
C GLU A 106 -15.72 -3.70 -24.03
N SER A 107 -14.96 -3.75 -22.95
CA SER A 107 -13.62 -4.36 -22.90
C SER A 107 -13.66 -5.86 -23.17
N GLY A 108 -14.80 -6.53 -22.92
CA GLY A 108 -14.94 -7.97 -23.09
C GLY A 108 -13.95 -8.75 -22.22
N ILE A 109 -13.64 -8.23 -21.03
CA ILE A 109 -12.76 -8.91 -20.08
C ILE A 109 -13.58 -10.01 -19.38
N PRO A 110 -13.06 -11.25 -19.32
CA PRO A 110 -13.75 -12.33 -18.63
C PRO A 110 -13.62 -12.15 -17.13
N VAL A 111 -14.76 -12.17 -16.44
CA VAL A 111 -14.83 -12.10 -14.97
C VAL A 111 -15.61 -13.30 -14.45
N SER A 112 -15.14 -13.89 -13.36
CA SER A 112 -15.84 -15.02 -12.75
C SER A 112 -17.08 -14.58 -11.99
N ASP A 113 -18.03 -15.51 -11.84
CA ASP A 113 -19.25 -15.31 -11.05
C ASP A 113 -18.97 -15.12 -9.54
N LEU A 114 -17.69 -15.21 -9.11
CA LEU A 114 -17.25 -14.82 -7.77
C LEU A 114 -17.37 -13.30 -7.54
N PHE A 115 -17.25 -12.50 -8.61
CA PHE A 115 -17.22 -11.05 -8.52
C PHE A 115 -18.27 -10.35 -9.40
N PRO A 116 -19.57 -10.66 -9.23
CA PRO A 116 -20.63 -10.14 -10.08
C PRO A 116 -20.75 -8.61 -10.00
N HIS A 117 -20.44 -8.02 -8.83
CA HIS A 117 -20.49 -6.57 -8.65
C HIS A 117 -19.26 -5.86 -9.25
N VAL A 118 -18.07 -6.47 -9.15
CA VAL A 118 -16.85 -5.91 -9.77
C VAL A 118 -16.95 -5.99 -11.30
N ALA A 119 -17.61 -7.02 -11.82
CA ALA A 119 -17.85 -7.15 -13.25
C ALA A 119 -18.64 -5.96 -13.84
N THR A 120 -19.46 -5.27 -13.04
CA THR A 120 -20.22 -4.08 -13.49
C THR A 120 -19.34 -2.85 -13.76
N CYS A 121 -18.11 -2.82 -13.26
CA CYS A 121 -17.15 -1.75 -13.49
C CYS A 121 -15.94 -2.19 -14.31
N VAL A 122 -16.01 -3.31 -15.03
CA VAL A 122 -14.85 -3.93 -15.69
C VAL A 122 -14.15 -3.02 -16.71
N ASP A 123 -14.88 -2.13 -17.37
CA ASP A 123 -14.32 -1.18 -18.35
C ASP A 123 -13.47 -0.08 -17.71
N GLU A 124 -13.59 0.12 -16.40
CA GLU A 124 -12.76 1.02 -15.59
C GLU A 124 -11.55 0.28 -14.96
N LEU A 125 -11.40 -1.02 -15.24
CA LEU A 125 -10.33 -1.84 -14.66
C LEU A 125 -9.21 -2.08 -15.67
N ALA A 126 -7.97 -1.96 -15.18
CA ALA A 126 -6.79 -2.47 -15.86
C ALA A 126 -6.37 -3.79 -15.22
N VAL A 127 -6.57 -4.91 -15.91
CA VAL A 127 -6.18 -6.24 -15.43
C VAL A 127 -4.78 -6.59 -15.91
N ILE A 128 -3.83 -6.73 -14.98
CA ILE A 128 -2.44 -7.10 -15.28
C ILE A 128 -2.24 -8.59 -15.06
N ARG A 129 -2.09 -9.36 -16.16
CA ARG A 129 -1.87 -10.83 -16.13
C ARG A 129 -0.41 -11.23 -16.33
N SER A 130 0.46 -10.26 -16.58
CA SER A 130 1.88 -10.46 -16.90
C SER A 130 2.79 -10.41 -15.67
N MET A 131 2.23 -10.34 -14.46
CA MET A 131 3.03 -10.33 -13.24
C MET A 131 3.60 -11.71 -12.96
N VAL A 132 4.90 -11.77 -12.68
CA VAL A 132 5.62 -12.98 -12.31
C VAL A 132 6.50 -12.69 -11.09
N SER A 133 6.84 -13.74 -10.35
CA SER A 133 7.78 -13.69 -9.22
C SER A 133 8.86 -14.74 -9.43
N GLU A 134 10.11 -14.37 -9.14
CA GLU A 134 11.23 -15.31 -9.09
C GLU A 134 11.35 -16.01 -7.72
N PHE A 135 10.52 -15.61 -6.75
CA PHE A 135 10.53 -16.11 -5.39
C PHE A 135 9.32 -17.02 -5.17
N PRO A 136 9.52 -18.34 -4.94
CA PRO A 136 8.43 -19.28 -4.69
C PRO A 136 7.94 -19.27 -3.23
N GLU A 137 8.71 -18.67 -2.32
CA GLU A 137 8.39 -18.62 -0.89
C GLU A 137 7.59 -17.36 -0.54
N HIS A 138 6.59 -17.51 0.34
CA HIS A 138 5.62 -16.47 0.66
C HIS A 138 6.27 -15.17 1.15
N THR A 139 7.20 -15.23 2.09
CA THR A 139 7.89 -14.07 2.68
C THR A 139 8.59 -13.23 1.61
N PHE A 140 9.38 -13.88 0.76
CA PHE A 140 10.11 -13.19 -0.30
C PHE A 140 9.18 -12.68 -1.42
N ALA A 141 8.16 -13.45 -1.80
CA ALA A 141 7.19 -13.03 -2.82
C ALA A 141 6.38 -11.81 -2.36
N ASN A 142 5.93 -11.79 -1.10
CA ASN A 142 5.24 -10.65 -0.50
C ASN A 142 6.14 -9.41 -0.51
N TYR A 143 7.38 -9.55 -0.06
CA TYR A 143 8.33 -8.45 -0.06
C TYR A 143 8.65 -7.94 -1.47
N PHE A 144 8.79 -8.86 -2.44
CA PHE A 144 8.99 -8.54 -3.86
C PHE A 144 7.83 -7.77 -4.46
N LEU A 145 6.59 -8.18 -4.20
CA LEU A 145 5.39 -7.46 -4.65
C LEU A 145 5.38 -6.02 -4.13
N HIS A 146 5.74 -5.83 -2.86
CA HIS A 146 5.68 -4.52 -2.21
C HIS A 146 6.87 -3.63 -2.56
N THR A 147 8.05 -4.18 -2.89
CA THR A 147 9.28 -3.38 -3.01
C THR A 147 9.99 -3.51 -4.36
N GLY A 148 9.55 -4.43 -5.22
CA GLY A 148 10.22 -4.79 -6.47
C GLY A 148 11.54 -5.55 -6.29
N SER A 149 11.87 -6.02 -5.09
CA SER A 149 13.08 -6.79 -4.79
C SER A 149 12.81 -7.87 -3.76
N GLY A 150 13.47 -9.03 -3.88
CA GLY A 150 13.41 -10.07 -2.84
C GLY A 150 14.38 -9.82 -1.68
N LEU A 151 15.25 -8.80 -1.75
CA LEU A 151 16.22 -8.50 -0.69
C LEU A 151 15.74 -7.31 0.16
N GLN A 152 15.69 -7.52 1.47
CA GLN A 152 15.25 -6.54 2.44
C GLN A 152 16.07 -5.23 2.39
N GLY A 153 15.42 -4.11 2.72
CA GLY A 153 16.01 -2.76 2.77
C GLY A 153 15.61 -1.85 1.62
N ARG A 154 14.82 -2.35 0.65
CA ARG A 154 14.23 -1.55 -0.42
C ARG A 154 12.98 -0.80 0.07
N PRO A 155 12.75 0.44 -0.38
CA PRO A 155 11.53 1.16 -0.09
C PRO A 155 10.32 0.45 -0.70
N SER A 156 9.24 0.39 0.05
CA SER A 156 7.96 -0.10 -0.42
C SER A 156 7.34 0.80 -1.49
N MET A 157 6.41 0.26 -2.27
CA MET A 157 5.61 0.98 -3.25
C MET A 157 4.90 2.16 -2.60
N GLY A 158 4.34 1.98 -1.40
CA GLY A 158 3.70 3.07 -0.66
C GLY A 158 4.69 4.18 -0.27
N ALA A 159 5.90 3.82 0.14
CA ALA A 159 6.95 4.81 0.42
C ALA A 159 7.38 5.56 -0.86
N TRP A 160 7.51 4.87 -2.00
CA TRP A 160 7.81 5.50 -3.28
C TRP A 160 6.70 6.42 -3.77
N VAL A 161 5.44 6.01 -3.61
CA VAL A 161 4.27 6.84 -3.95
C VAL A 161 4.25 8.09 -3.09
N ASN A 162 4.43 7.96 -1.78
CA ASN A 162 4.47 9.10 -0.86
C ASN A 162 5.69 10.01 -1.11
N TYR A 163 6.84 9.44 -1.50
CA TYR A 163 8.00 10.22 -1.92
C TYR A 163 7.74 11.00 -3.21
N GLY A 164 7.16 10.37 -4.23
CA GLY A 164 6.94 10.97 -5.54
C GLY A 164 5.79 12.00 -5.56
N LEU A 165 4.68 11.69 -4.89
CA LEU A 165 3.49 12.55 -4.84
C LEU A 165 3.53 13.55 -3.69
N GLY A 166 4.18 13.20 -2.58
CA GLY A 166 4.10 13.94 -1.33
C GLY A 166 2.75 13.76 -0.62
N SER A 167 2.60 14.50 0.47
CA SER A 167 1.34 14.61 1.22
C SER A 167 0.83 16.05 1.20
N GLU A 168 -0.47 16.22 0.94
CA GLU A 168 -1.19 17.47 1.19
C GLU A 168 -1.46 17.66 2.69
N CYS A 169 -1.48 16.57 3.47
CA CYS A 169 -1.70 16.61 4.91
C CYS A 169 -0.40 16.91 5.66
N GLN A 170 -0.41 17.96 6.49
CA GLN A 170 0.68 18.33 7.39
C GLN A 170 0.61 17.63 8.76
N ASN A 171 -0.58 17.13 9.12
CA ASN A 171 -0.87 16.64 10.48
C ASN A 171 -1.00 15.11 10.55
N LEU A 172 -1.08 14.43 9.41
CA LEU A 172 -1.19 12.99 9.31
C LEU A 172 -0.09 12.42 8.39
N PRO A 173 0.31 11.16 8.60
CA PRO A 173 1.25 10.49 7.71
C PRO A 173 0.72 10.41 6.27
N GLY A 174 1.60 10.66 5.29
CA GLY A 174 1.27 10.52 3.87
C GLY A 174 1.15 9.07 3.39
N PHE A 175 1.70 8.11 4.14
CA PHE A 175 1.57 6.68 3.87
C PHE A 175 0.97 5.96 5.09
N VAL A 176 -0.29 5.56 4.95
CA VAL A 176 -1.06 4.86 5.99
C VAL A 176 -1.31 3.42 5.55
N VAL A 177 -1.05 2.49 6.47
CA VAL A 177 -1.33 1.06 6.30
C VAL A 177 -2.45 0.68 7.26
N ILE A 178 -3.60 0.29 6.74
CA ILE A 178 -4.71 -0.22 7.56
C ILE A 178 -4.56 -1.73 7.67
N ASN A 179 -4.16 -2.21 8.84
CA ASN A 179 -3.92 -3.63 9.08
C ASN A 179 -5.22 -4.38 9.40
N GLY A 180 -5.77 -5.11 8.42
CA GLY A 180 -7.02 -5.87 8.54
C GLY A 180 -7.01 -7.07 9.50
N GLY A 181 -5.88 -7.38 10.16
CA GLY A 181 -5.80 -8.44 11.17
C GLY A 181 -4.47 -9.19 11.20
N LEU A 182 -3.76 -9.24 10.06
CA LEU A 182 -2.47 -9.88 9.93
C LEU A 182 -1.52 -8.98 9.13
N ILE A 183 -0.28 -8.84 9.60
CA ILE A 183 0.80 -8.28 8.80
C ILE A 183 1.26 -9.38 7.84
N PRO A 184 1.36 -9.11 6.52
CA PRO A 184 1.77 -10.11 5.55
C PRO A 184 3.10 -10.80 5.93
N PRO A 185 3.32 -12.05 5.48
CA PRO A 185 4.65 -12.65 5.49
C PRO A 185 5.66 -11.66 4.88
N GLY A 186 6.80 -11.42 5.54
CA GLY A 186 7.69 -10.29 5.22
C GLY A 186 7.62 -9.14 6.21
N GLY A 187 6.61 -9.13 7.09
CA GLY A 187 6.57 -8.26 8.25
C GLY A 187 6.36 -6.79 7.90
N VAL A 188 6.75 -5.92 8.82
CA VAL A 188 6.61 -4.46 8.66
C VAL A 188 7.51 -3.90 7.55
N ASP A 189 8.51 -4.68 7.11
CA ASP A 189 9.41 -4.31 6.04
C ASP A 189 8.71 -4.19 4.68
N CYS A 190 7.60 -4.91 4.46
CA CYS A 190 6.72 -4.72 3.30
C CYS A 190 6.21 -3.26 3.17
N PHE A 191 6.24 -2.48 4.26
CA PHE A 191 5.81 -1.09 4.31
C PHE A 191 6.95 -0.13 4.66
N GLY A 192 8.19 -0.61 4.57
CA GLY A 192 9.39 0.15 4.94
C GLY A 192 9.66 1.34 4.02
N SER A 193 10.31 2.39 4.55
CA SER A 193 10.91 3.46 3.75
C SER A 193 12.26 3.06 3.13
N GLY A 194 12.88 1.97 3.59
CA GLY A 194 14.19 1.55 3.13
C GLY A 194 15.23 2.67 3.31
N PHE A 195 15.95 3.02 2.24
CA PHE A 195 16.90 4.13 2.23
C PHE A 195 16.25 5.52 2.05
N LEU A 196 14.93 5.62 1.86
CA LEU A 196 14.25 6.91 1.87
C LEU A 196 14.17 7.44 3.31
N PRO A 197 14.09 8.77 3.50
CA PRO A 197 13.91 9.38 4.81
C PRO A 197 12.76 8.74 5.61
N ALA A 198 12.92 8.67 6.93
CA ALA A 198 11.93 8.04 7.82
C ALA A 198 10.53 8.66 7.74
N THR A 199 10.40 9.89 7.21
CA THR A 199 9.09 10.53 6.96
C THR A 199 8.23 9.79 5.93
N TYR A 200 8.81 8.88 5.13
CA TYR A 200 8.07 8.05 4.16
C TYR A 200 7.73 6.66 4.69
N GLN A 201 8.04 6.36 5.95
CA GLN A 201 7.72 5.09 6.58
C GLN A 201 6.20 4.91 6.67
N GLY A 202 5.72 3.72 6.30
CA GLY A 202 4.31 3.35 6.46
C GLY A 202 3.89 3.39 7.92
N SER A 203 2.86 4.16 8.21
CA SER A 203 2.25 4.24 9.54
C SER A 203 1.12 3.23 9.65
N ILE A 204 1.26 2.27 10.57
CA ILE A 204 0.30 1.16 10.71
C ILE A 204 -0.83 1.57 11.66
N PHE A 205 -2.06 1.47 11.15
CA PHE A 205 -3.30 1.69 11.89
C PHE A 205 -4.08 0.38 12.01
N LYS A 206 -4.65 0.16 13.19
CA LYS A 206 -5.61 -0.89 13.45
C LYS A 206 -7.01 -0.43 13.00
N PRO A 207 -7.85 -1.32 12.45
CA PRO A 207 -9.18 -0.99 11.97
C PRO A 207 -10.17 -0.72 13.12
N SER A 208 -9.80 -1.06 14.35
CA SER A 208 -10.63 -0.88 15.54
C SER A 208 -9.80 -0.50 16.77
N GLY A 209 -10.49 -0.09 17.84
CA GLY A 209 -9.86 0.38 19.09
C GLY A 209 -9.24 1.77 18.94
N SER A 210 -8.06 1.96 19.51
CA SER A 210 -7.36 3.26 19.51
C SER A 210 -6.76 3.66 18.14
N GLY A 211 -6.82 2.77 17.14
CA GLY A 211 -6.24 2.96 15.80
C GLY A 211 -4.72 2.91 15.78
N VAL A 212 -4.05 3.66 16.66
CA VAL A 212 -2.59 3.71 16.77
C VAL A 212 -2.14 2.87 17.96
N ALA A 213 -1.06 2.11 17.78
CA ALA A 213 -0.44 1.33 18.85
C ALA A 213 0.17 2.27 19.92
N ASN A 214 0.13 1.85 21.18
CA ASN A 214 0.77 2.54 22.31
C ASN A 214 0.32 4.01 22.54
N ILE A 215 -0.86 4.40 22.04
CA ILE A 215 -1.41 5.74 22.28
C ILE A 215 -2.05 5.89 23.66
N GLU A 216 -2.49 4.76 24.24
CA GLU A 216 -3.03 4.73 25.58
C GLU A 216 -1.93 4.59 26.62
N ARG A 217 -2.07 5.34 27.70
CA ARG A 217 -1.14 5.38 28.82
C ARG A 217 -1.18 4.04 29.58
N THR A 218 -0.03 3.38 29.70
CA THR A 218 0.11 2.13 30.47
C THR A 218 0.40 2.35 31.95
N GLU A 219 0.93 3.52 32.33
CA GLU A 219 1.20 3.85 33.73
C GLU A 219 -0.12 4.02 34.54
N PRO A 220 -0.10 4.01 35.89
CA PRO A 220 -1.30 4.23 36.70
C PRO A 220 -1.79 5.68 36.74
N THR A 221 -0.86 6.67 36.76
CA THR A 221 -1.19 8.11 36.71
C THR A 221 -0.50 8.86 35.57
N SER A 222 -1.09 9.98 35.13
CA SER A 222 -0.49 10.86 34.12
C SER A 222 0.86 11.43 34.58
N MET A 223 0.99 11.73 35.87
CA MET A 223 2.22 12.20 36.49
C MET A 223 3.37 11.19 36.37
N ARG A 224 3.10 9.89 36.59
CA ARG A 224 4.12 8.83 36.44
C ARG A 224 4.57 8.66 34.98
N GLN A 225 3.61 8.67 34.04
CA GLN A 225 3.94 8.67 32.60
C GLN A 225 4.84 9.84 32.24
N ARG A 226 4.49 11.06 32.69
CA ARG A 226 5.27 12.26 32.40
C ARG A 226 6.67 12.18 33.00
N ALA A 227 6.81 11.76 34.26
CA ALA A 227 8.11 11.59 34.89
C ALA A 227 9.01 10.58 34.16
N LYS A 228 8.44 9.48 33.65
CA LYS A 228 9.16 8.49 32.85
C LYS A 228 9.60 9.04 31.49
N LEU A 229 8.71 9.74 30.78
CA LEU A 229 9.05 10.41 29.52
C LEU A 229 10.12 11.49 29.71
N ASP A 230 10.04 12.27 30.79
CA ASP A 230 11.03 13.30 31.12
C ASP A 230 12.40 12.68 31.43
N LEU A 231 12.45 11.54 32.11
CA LEU A 231 13.69 10.81 32.34
C LEU A 231 14.31 10.29 31.03
N ILE A 232 13.50 9.68 30.16
CA ILE A 232 13.96 9.19 28.84
C ILE A 232 14.52 10.37 28.03
N GLY A 233 13.79 11.48 27.93
CA GLY A 233 14.26 12.66 27.20
C GLY A 233 15.56 13.25 27.75
N ARG A 234 15.80 13.16 29.07
CA ARG A 234 17.10 13.54 29.65
C ARG A 234 18.21 12.58 29.23
N LEU A 235 17.95 11.27 29.21
CA LEU A 235 18.93 10.27 28.83
C LEU A 235 19.29 10.36 27.34
N ASP A 236 18.31 10.57 26.47
CA ASP A 236 18.53 10.72 25.02
C ASP A 236 19.32 11.99 24.66
N GLY A 237 19.16 13.06 25.45
CA GLY A 237 19.89 14.33 25.26
C GLY A 237 21.37 14.32 25.66
N PHE A 238 21.89 13.20 26.17
CA PHE A 238 23.32 13.03 26.46
C PHE A 238 24.13 12.44 25.29
N ALA A 239 23.48 12.10 24.17
CA ALA A 239 24.12 11.60 22.95
C ALA A 239 24.43 12.71 21.93
#